data_AF-A0A3A3EK59-F1
#
_entry.id   AF-A0A3A3EK59-F1
#
_cell.length_a   1.000
_cell.length_b   1.000
_cell.length_c   1.000
_cell.angle_alpha   90.00
_cell.angle_beta   90.00
_cell.angle_gamma   90.00
#
_symmetry.space_group_name_H-M   'P 1'
#
loop_
_entity.id
_entity.type
_entity.pdbx_description
1 polymer ?
#
loop_
_entity_poly.entity_id
_entity_poly.type
_entity_poly.pdbx_seq_one_letter_code
_entity_poly.pdbx_strand_id
1 'polypeptide(L)'
;MTSSSKRQPTWLGKTLAGAFLGLALSFIFVAFFAWYGPGGIDARDKVQFNMWMITPVWLTIFSFSYLFNSAKQAWLVLGSLTVLLYGVFFMLRSAS
;
A
#
# COMPACT_ATOMS: atom_id res chain seq x y z
N MET A 1 19.22 -34.11 -21.76
CA MET A 1 19.44 -33.38 -20.48
C MET A 1 18.30 -32.40 -20.29
N THR A 2 17.27 -32.77 -19.51
CA THR A 2 16.15 -31.88 -19.21
C THR A 2 16.57 -30.94 -18.08
N SER A 3 16.95 -29.71 -18.43
CA SER A 3 17.25 -28.66 -17.45
C SER A 3 16.01 -28.40 -16.60
N SER A 4 15.96 -28.98 -15.41
CA SER A 4 14.94 -28.69 -14.40
C SER A 4 15.14 -27.24 -13.95
N SER A 5 14.48 -26.31 -14.64
CA SER A 5 14.45 -24.90 -14.26
C SER A 5 13.76 -24.81 -12.91
N LYS A 6 14.57 -24.77 -11.84
CA LYS A 6 14.11 -24.67 -10.46
C LYS A 6 13.33 -23.35 -10.34
N ARG A 7 12.00 -23.43 -10.33
CA ARG A 7 11.15 -22.25 -10.11
C ARG A 7 11.50 -21.68 -8.74
N GLN A 8 12.24 -20.57 -8.73
CA GLN A 8 12.62 -19.88 -7.51
C GLN A 8 11.35 -19.52 -6.73
N PRO A 9 11.29 -19.78 -5.42
CA PRO A 9 10.15 -19.41 -4.60
C PRO A 9 9.95 -17.90 -4.62
N THR A 10 8.96 -17.41 -5.37
CA THR A 10 8.65 -15.97 -5.47
C THR A 10 7.83 -15.45 -4.29
N TRP A 11 7.38 -16.33 -3.39
CA TRP A 11 6.49 -15.99 -2.28
C TRP A 11 7.11 -14.95 -1.35
N LEU A 12 8.39 -15.09 -1.00
CA LEU A 12 9.08 -14.14 -0.12
C LEU A 12 9.14 -12.74 -0.74
N GLY A 13 9.39 -12.66 -2.05
CA GLY A 13 9.41 -11.38 -2.76
C GLY A 13 8.04 -10.69 -2.79
N LYS A 14 6.94 -11.46 -2.90
CA LYS A 14 5.56 -10.95 -2.82
C LYS A 14 5.23 -10.49 -1.40
N THR A 15 5.60 -11.27 -0.39
CA THR A 15 5.45 -10.93 1.03
C THR A 15 6.15 -9.61 1.36
N LEU A 16 7.40 -9.43 0.91
CA LEU A 16 8.13 -8.17 1.13
C LEU A 16 7.48 -7.00 0.38
N ALA A 17 6.97 -7.21 -0.84
CA ALA A 17 6.23 -6.19 -1.58
C ALA A 17 4.97 -5.76 -0.80
N GLY A 18 4.14 -6.71 -0.38
CA GLY A 18 2.94 -6.45 0.41
C GLY A 18 3.25 -5.81 1.76
N ALA A 19 4.33 -6.24 2.42
CA ALA A 19 4.73 -5.70 3.72
C ALA A 19 5.14 -4.23 3.61
N PHE A 20 6.11 -3.90 2.74
CA PHE A 20 6.64 -2.54 2.65
C PHE A 20 5.74 -1.61 1.81
N LEU A 21 5.43 -1.99 0.57
CA LEU A 21 4.64 -1.14 -0.32
C LEU A 21 3.17 -1.12 0.08
N GLY A 22 2.63 -2.23 0.57
CA GLY A 22 1.26 -2.23 1.11
C GLY A 22 1.12 -1.35 2.34
N LEU A 23 2.12 -1.30 3.22
CA LEU A 23 2.10 -0.43 4.40
C LEU A 23 2.21 1.04 3.99
N ALA A 24 3.10 1.37 3.05
CA ALA A 24 3.18 2.72 2.48
C ALA A 24 1.86 3.15 1.83
N LEU A 25 1.21 2.27 1.07
CA LEU A 25 -0.11 2.53 0.50
C LEU A 25 -1.17 2.78 1.58
N SER A 26 -1.15 1.99 2.65
CA SER A 26 -2.12 2.13 3.73
C SER A 26 -2.00 3.48 4.42
N PHE A 27 -0.77 3.96 4.64
CA PHE A 27 -0.54 5.29 5.19
C PHE A 27 -1.06 6.39 4.27
N ILE A 28 -0.82 6.33 2.96
CA ILE A 28 -1.30 7.40 2.07
C ILE A 28 -2.82 7.39 1.94
N PHE A 29 -3.46 6.21 1.90
CA PHE A 29 -4.92 6.09 1.91
C PHE A 29 -5.53 6.71 3.17
N VAL A 30 -4.96 6.41 4.34
CA VAL A 30 -5.42 6.99 5.62
C VAL A 30 -5.09 8.48 5.70
N ALA A 31 -3.97 8.94 5.13
CA ALA A 31 -3.64 10.36 5.06
C ALA A 31 -4.63 11.15 4.20
N PHE A 32 -5.07 10.60 3.06
CA PHE A 32 -6.16 11.19 2.27
C PHE A 32 -7.44 11.33 3.10
N PHE A 33 -7.80 10.29 3.86
CA PHE A 33 -8.97 10.34 4.73
C PHE A 33 -8.81 11.34 5.90
N ALA A 34 -7.60 11.45 6.45
CA ALA A 34 -7.30 12.38 7.53
C ALA A 34 -7.39 13.84 7.08
N TRP A 35 -6.83 14.18 5.93
CA TRP A 35 -6.75 15.55 5.41
C TRP A 35 -8.00 16.00 4.66
N TYR A 36 -8.63 15.12 3.88
CA TYR A 36 -9.76 15.46 3.01
C TYR A 36 -11.08 14.82 3.47
N GLY A 37 -11.08 14.03 4.56
CA GLY A 37 -12.29 13.42 5.10
C GLY A 37 -13.16 14.39 5.91
N PRO A 38 -14.47 14.14 6.01
CA PRO A 38 -15.45 15.04 6.64
C PRO A 38 -15.08 15.34 8.11
N GLY A 39 -14.98 16.62 8.48
CA GLY A 39 -14.69 17.07 9.85
C GLY A 39 -13.24 17.51 10.16
N GLY A 40 -12.35 17.59 9.16
CA GLY A 40 -10.98 18.13 9.33
C GLY A 40 -10.06 17.28 10.22
N ILE A 41 -8.84 17.78 10.51
CA ILE A 41 -7.82 17.13 11.37
C ILE A 41 -8.17 17.20 12.87
N ASP A 42 -9.02 18.14 13.29
CA ASP A 42 -9.26 18.48 14.70
C ASP A 42 -10.31 17.60 15.42
N ALA A 43 -10.94 16.64 14.73
CA ALA A 43 -11.89 15.74 15.38
C ALA A 43 -11.14 14.69 16.24
N ARG A 44 -11.28 14.77 17.57
CA ARG A 44 -10.61 13.88 18.56
C ARG A 44 -10.78 12.39 18.27
N ASP A 45 -11.90 11.97 17.72
CA ASP A 45 -12.19 10.56 17.45
C ASP A 45 -11.52 10.04 16.16
N LYS A 46 -11.06 10.94 15.28
CA LYS A 46 -10.42 10.55 14.02
C LYS A 46 -9.04 9.95 14.19
N VAL A 47 -8.30 10.34 15.22
CA VAL A 47 -6.94 9.81 15.43
C VAL A 47 -7.00 8.31 15.73
N GLN A 48 -7.90 7.90 16.62
CA GLN A 48 -8.10 6.48 16.92
C GLN A 48 -8.65 5.75 15.70
N PHE A 49 -9.66 6.31 15.03
CA PHE A 49 -10.21 5.70 13.81
C PHE A 49 -9.14 5.49 12.73
N ASN A 50 -8.33 6.50 12.44
CA ASN A 50 -7.23 6.43 11.48
C ASN A 50 -6.20 5.38 11.89
N MET A 51 -5.83 5.32 13.17
CA MET A 51 -4.90 4.32 13.70
C MET A 51 -5.42 2.89 13.48
N TRP A 52 -6.70 2.65 13.81
CA TRP A 52 -7.34 1.34 13.64
C TRP A 52 -7.60 0.98 12.17
N MET A 53 -7.71 1.97 11.27
CA MET A 53 -7.93 1.74 9.84
C MET A 53 -6.66 1.31 9.09
N ILE A 54 -5.47 1.70 9.57
CA ILE A 54 -4.21 1.37 8.88
C ILE A 54 -4.03 -0.16 8.78
N THR A 55 -4.22 -0.90 9.88
CA THR A 55 -4.02 -2.36 9.92
C THR A 55 -4.94 -3.15 8.97
N PRO A 56 -6.28 -2.97 8.96
CA PRO A 56 -7.15 -3.71 8.05
C PRO A 56 -6.91 -3.33 6.58
N VAL A 57 -6.64 -2.05 6.28
CA VAL A 57 -6.27 -1.63 4.92
C VAL A 57 -4.97 -2.30 4.50
N TRP A 58 -3.97 -2.32 5.39
CA TRP A 58 -2.69 -2.95 5.12
C TRP A 58 -2.82 -4.45 4.87
N LEU A 59 -3.51 -5.18 5.74
CA LEU A 59 -3.72 -6.62 5.57
C LEU A 59 -4.52 -6.96 4.31
N THR A 60 -5.43 -6.09 3.89
CA THR A 60 -6.16 -6.25 2.63
C THR A 60 -5.21 -6.13 1.43
N ILE A 61 -4.38 -5.07 1.39
CA ILE A 61 -3.39 -4.87 0.31
C ILE A 61 -2.31 -5.96 0.34
N PHE A 62 -1.88 -6.36 1.54
CA PHE A 62 -0.94 -7.45 1.75
C PHE A 62 -1.50 -8.77 1.20
N SER A 63 -2.77 -9.08 1.46
CA SER A 63 -3.44 -10.26 0.88
C SER A 63 -3.46 -10.20 -0.65
N PHE A 64 -3.74 -9.04 -1.24
CA PHE A 64 -3.70 -8.86 -2.70
C PHE A 64 -2.30 -9.07 -3.30
N SER A 65 -1.21 -8.90 -2.52
CA SER A 65 0.15 -9.18 -3.00
C SER A 65 0.35 -10.63 -3.45
N TYR A 66 -0.45 -11.56 -2.92
CA TYR A 66 -0.42 -12.98 -3.31
C TYR A 66 -1.19 -13.28 -4.59
N LEU A 67 -2.08 -12.38 -5.03
CA LEU A 67 -2.84 -12.54 -6.27
C LEU A 67 -1.96 -12.32 -7.52
N PHE A 68 -0.81 -11.66 -7.37
CA PHE A 68 0.13 -11.46 -8.48
C PHE A 68 0.85 -12.76 -8.85
N ASN A 69 1.07 -12.97 -10.15
CA ASN A 69 1.74 -14.17 -10.65
C ASN A 69 3.25 -14.17 -10.32
N SER A 70 3.89 -13.00 -10.25
CA SER A 70 5.32 -12.85 -9.96
C SER A 70 5.62 -11.77 -8.91
N ALA A 71 6.74 -11.91 -8.22
CA ALA A 71 7.22 -10.88 -7.27
C ALA A 71 7.48 -9.55 -7.99
N LYS A 72 8.08 -9.57 -9.19
CA LYS A 72 8.32 -8.36 -9.99
C LYS A 72 7.04 -7.61 -10.29
N GLN A 73 5.98 -8.33 -10.69
CA GLN A 73 4.67 -7.73 -10.94
C GLN A 73 4.09 -7.10 -9.67
N ALA A 74 4.18 -7.78 -8.52
CA ALA A 74 3.73 -7.22 -7.25
C ALA A 74 4.45 -5.90 -6.92
N TRP A 75 5.78 -5.88 -7.02
CA TRP A 75 6.59 -4.69 -6.78
C TRP A 75 6.26 -3.54 -7.75
N LEU A 76 6.12 -3.83 -9.04
CA LEU A 76 5.78 -2.82 -10.04
C LEU A 76 4.40 -2.24 -9.80
N VAL A 77 3.38 -3.07 -9.61
CA VAL A 77 2.00 -2.58 -9.43
C VAL A 77 1.86 -1.82 -8.11
N LEU A 78 2.28 -2.41 -6.99
CA LEU A 78 2.21 -1.75 -5.69
C LEU A 78 3.07 -0.48 -5.67
N GLY A 79 4.27 -0.53 -6.25
CA GLY A 79 5.20 0.60 -6.28
C GLY A 79 4.70 1.75 -7.14
N SER A 80 4.19 1.46 -8.34
CA SER A 80 3.56 2.48 -9.19
C SER A 80 2.36 3.13 -8.50
N LEU A 81 1.53 2.34 -7.82
CA LEU A 81 0.38 2.86 -7.08
C LEU A 81 0.83 3.75 -5.92
N THR A 82 1.87 3.36 -5.17
CA THR A 82 2.46 4.17 -4.10
C THR A 82 2.95 5.51 -4.64
N VAL A 83 3.79 5.49 -5.68
CA VAL A 83 4.35 6.72 -6.26
C VAL A 83 3.24 7.63 -6.79
N LEU A 84 2.24 7.08 -7.47
CA LEU A 84 1.11 7.84 -7.98
C LEU A 84 0.32 8.51 -6.85
N LEU A 85 -0.08 7.77 -5.83
CA LEU A 85 -0.90 8.30 -4.74
C LEU A 85 -0.15 9.33 -3.90
N TYR A 86 1.13 9.09 -3.60
CA TYR A 86 1.95 10.10 -2.92
C TYR A 86 2.16 11.33 -3.81
N GLY A 87 2.40 11.16 -5.11
CA GLY A 87 2.53 12.27 -6.05
C GLY A 87 1.28 13.14 -6.10
N VAL A 88 0.10 12.52 -6.22
CA VAL A 88 -1.20 13.22 -6.18
C VAL A 88 -1.39 13.91 -4.83
N PHE A 89 -1.09 13.24 -3.71
CA PHE A 89 -1.21 13.83 -2.38
C PHE A 89 -0.34 15.08 -2.22
N PHE A 90 0.92 15.01 -2.63
CA PHE A 90 1.83 16.16 -2.57
C PHE A 90 1.39 17.30 -3.51
N MET A 91 0.93 16.98 -4.73
CA MET A 91 0.39 17.99 -5.65
C MET A 91 -0.82 18.71 -5.04
N LEU A 92 -1.79 17.97 -4.50
CA LEU A 92 -2.97 18.55 -3.84
C LEU A 92 -2.58 19.38 -2.62
N ARG A 93 -1.60 18.90 -1.83
CA ARG A 93 -1.13 19.63 -0.65
C ARG A 93 -0.33 20.88 -0.98
N SER A 94 0.34 20.90 -2.14
CA SER A 94 1.08 22.06 -2.64
C SER A 94 0.16 23.14 -3.22
N ALA A 95 -1.02 22.74 -3.70
CA ALA A 95 -2.03 23.64 -4.26
C ALA A 95 -3.00 24.22 -3.21
N SER A 96 -2.97 23.69 -1.98
CA SER A 96 -3.81 24.09 -0.82
C SER A 96 -3.04 24.92 0.20
#